data_AF-C0NTB5-F1
#
_entry.id   AF-C0NTB5-F1
#
_cell.length_a   1.000
_cell.length_b   1.000
_cell.length_c   1.000
_cell.angle_alpha   90.00
_cell.angle_beta   90.00
_cell.angle_gamma   90.00
#
_symmetry.space_group_name_H-M   'P 1'
#
loop_
_entity.id
_entity.type
_entity.pdbx_description
1 polymer ?
#
loop_
_entity_poly.entity_id
_entity_poly.type
_entity_poly.pdbx_seq_one_letter_code
_entity_poly.pdbx_strand_id
1 'polypeptide(L)'
;MSGLPIGSSAVPTKVLLDASKSTTSSKQASRERALEIKRLQEEALRGLPVDSLYVVLYLRSDPPAPNDFHWGYYFHTHPDGGIKYHLKSLGSGWITEHGPTGGVFKSNFLCVLVHIATVPQEKHLQVDQIMKSLDGRCNSIPGITCRVWIMNILQKLIENGIVQCPSIAEFQQECFTIGNQNSKNASANNQPRPVIISRVCII
;
A
#
# COMPACT_ATOMS: atom_id res chain seq x y z
N MET A 1 12.74 39.26 -63.23
CA MET A 1 12.61 40.40 -62.30
C MET A 1 11.43 40.13 -61.38
N SER A 2 11.50 40.68 -60.16
CA SER A 2 10.57 40.58 -59.01
C SER A 2 10.49 39.20 -58.34
N GLY A 3 10.67 39.03 -57.03
CA GLY A 3 10.92 39.95 -55.92
C GLY A 3 10.67 39.16 -54.64
N LEU A 4 11.72 38.86 -53.87
CA LEU A 4 11.64 38.16 -52.58
C LEU A 4 11.25 39.17 -51.47
N PRO A 5 10.20 38.92 -50.68
CA PRO A 5 9.87 39.74 -49.53
C PRO A 5 10.60 39.22 -48.28
N ILE A 6 11.48 40.05 -47.72
CA ILE A 6 12.09 39.86 -46.40
C ILE A 6 11.07 40.35 -45.37
N GLY A 7 10.30 39.41 -44.80
CA GLY A 7 9.40 39.66 -43.67
C GLY A 7 10.16 39.55 -42.34
N SER A 8 10.33 40.67 -41.66
CA SER A 8 10.89 40.76 -40.30
C SER A 8 9.97 40.06 -39.30
N SER A 9 10.47 38.99 -38.68
CA SER A 9 9.77 38.21 -37.63
C SER A 9 9.97 38.89 -36.28
N ALA A 10 9.03 39.77 -35.90
CA ALA A 10 8.86 40.19 -34.52
C ALA A 10 8.01 39.14 -33.81
N VAL A 11 8.64 38.13 -33.21
CA VAL A 11 7.94 37.13 -32.39
C VAL A 11 7.33 37.86 -31.17
N PRO A 12 6.02 37.75 -30.90
CA PRO A 12 5.37 38.55 -29.88
C PRO A 12 5.78 38.11 -28.47
N THR A 13 6.52 38.96 -27.77
CA THR A 13 6.96 38.79 -26.38
C THR A 13 5.81 38.54 -25.39
N LYS A 14 4.57 38.86 -25.78
CA LYS A 14 3.38 38.70 -24.93
C LYS A 14 3.00 37.22 -24.71
N VAL A 15 3.18 36.36 -25.71
CA VAL A 15 2.82 34.93 -25.62
C VAL A 15 3.76 34.18 -24.65
N LEU A 16 5.02 34.60 -24.56
CA LEU A 16 6.03 34.00 -23.68
C LEU A 16 5.78 34.31 -22.19
N LEU A 17 5.23 35.47 -21.89
CA LEU A 17 4.89 35.87 -20.51
C LEU A 17 3.65 35.13 -19.98
N ASP A 18 2.66 34.84 -20.84
CA ASP A 18 1.47 34.10 -20.41
C ASP A 18 1.78 32.60 -20.20
N ALA A 19 2.65 32.02 -21.06
CA ALA A 19 3.11 30.64 -20.89
C ALA A 19 3.94 30.46 -19.60
N SER A 20 4.80 31.42 -19.25
CA SER A 20 5.60 31.35 -18.03
C SER A 20 4.75 31.51 -16.76
N LYS A 21 3.74 32.40 -16.76
CA LYS A 21 2.78 32.54 -15.64
C LYS A 21 1.93 31.28 -15.45
N SER A 22 1.38 30.72 -16.54
CA SER A 22 0.57 29.49 -16.49
C SER A 22 1.38 28.31 -15.95
N THR A 23 2.62 28.15 -16.41
CA THR A 23 3.54 27.09 -15.94
C THR A 23 3.92 27.25 -14.46
N THR A 24 4.04 28.49 -13.98
CA THR A 24 4.35 28.76 -12.57
C THR A 24 3.18 28.39 -11.66
N SER A 25 1.95 28.75 -12.06
CA SER A 25 0.72 28.41 -11.32
C SER A 25 0.50 26.89 -11.24
N SER A 26 0.67 26.15 -12.35
CA SER A 26 0.48 24.69 -12.35
C SER A 26 1.52 23.96 -11.49
N LYS A 27 2.79 24.43 -11.48
CA LYS A 27 3.85 23.91 -10.61
C LYS A 27 3.58 24.20 -9.13
N GLN A 28 3.00 25.36 -8.82
CA GLN A 28 2.62 25.69 -7.45
C GLN A 28 1.47 24.79 -6.96
N ALA A 29 0.42 24.63 -7.77
CA ALA A 29 -0.71 23.76 -7.44
C ALA A 29 -0.29 22.28 -7.26
N SER A 30 0.63 21.77 -8.09
CA SER A 30 1.13 20.39 -7.94
C SER A 30 1.98 20.22 -6.67
N ARG A 31 2.78 21.23 -6.31
CA ARG A 31 3.55 21.24 -5.06
C ARG A 31 2.64 21.29 -3.83
N GLU A 32 1.62 22.14 -3.84
CA GLU A 32 0.63 22.25 -2.76
C GLU A 32 -0.11 20.92 -2.58
N ARG A 33 -0.56 20.29 -3.69
CA ARG A 33 -1.18 18.96 -3.67
C ARG A 33 -0.25 17.89 -3.10
N ALA A 34 1.04 17.90 -3.47
CA ALA A 34 2.01 16.94 -2.95
C ALA A 34 2.25 17.11 -1.44
N LEU A 35 2.32 18.36 -0.96
CA LEU A 35 2.45 18.66 0.48
C LEU A 35 1.22 18.20 1.26
N GLU A 36 0.02 18.42 0.71
CA GLU A 36 -1.23 17.98 1.33
C GLU A 36 -1.32 16.44 1.39
N ILE A 37 -0.98 15.75 0.30
CA ILE A 37 -0.91 14.27 0.29
C ILE A 37 0.07 13.77 1.35
N LYS A 38 1.25 14.37 1.45
CA LYS A 38 2.25 14.01 2.46
C LYS A 38 1.69 14.19 3.88
N ARG A 39 1.02 15.32 4.15
CA ARG A 39 0.39 15.61 5.45
C ARG A 39 -0.65 14.54 5.80
N LEU A 40 -1.55 14.23 4.88
CA LEU A 40 -2.59 13.20 5.08
C LEU A 40 -2.00 11.80 5.33
N GLN A 41 -0.91 11.44 4.63
CA GLN A 41 -0.22 10.16 4.83
C GLN A 41 0.45 10.07 6.21
N GLU A 42 1.07 11.16 6.68
CA GLU A 42 1.72 11.23 8.01
C GLU A 42 0.68 11.23 9.14
N GLU A 43 -0.43 11.92 8.97
CA GLU A 43 -1.55 11.88 9.92
C GLU A 43 -2.21 10.49 9.97
N ALA A 44 -2.43 9.86 8.81
CA ALA A 44 -2.95 8.49 8.76
C ALA A 44 -2.01 7.50 9.47
N LEU A 45 -0.69 7.65 9.30
CA LEU A 45 0.29 6.81 9.98
C LEU A 45 0.25 6.99 11.50
N ARG A 46 0.29 8.23 11.98
CA ARG A 46 0.24 8.53 13.42
C ARG A 46 -1.09 8.15 14.07
N GLY A 47 -2.16 8.08 13.26
CA GLY A 47 -3.48 7.68 13.72
C GLY A 47 -3.67 6.16 13.86
N LEU A 48 -2.72 5.34 13.40
CA LEU A 48 -2.78 3.90 13.65
C LEU A 48 -2.51 3.61 15.13
N PRO A 49 -3.32 2.78 15.80
CA PRO A 49 -2.99 2.31 17.14
C PRO A 49 -1.68 1.52 17.12
N VAL A 50 -0.77 1.87 18.04
CA VAL A 50 0.45 1.10 18.27
C VAL A 50 0.08 -0.33 18.69
N ASP A 51 0.96 -1.26 18.37
CA ASP A 51 0.83 -2.70 18.57
C ASP A 51 -0.30 -3.34 17.74
N SER A 52 -0.75 -2.69 16.68
CA SER A 52 -1.78 -3.22 15.79
C SER A 52 -1.20 -3.94 14.58
N LEU A 53 -1.76 -5.11 14.27
CA LEU A 53 -1.42 -5.92 13.11
C LEU A 53 -2.46 -5.76 12.01
N TYR A 54 -1.98 -5.52 10.79
CA TYR A 54 -2.80 -5.28 9.62
C TYR A 54 -2.45 -6.22 8.47
N VAL A 55 -3.42 -6.59 7.65
CA VAL A 55 -3.20 -7.04 6.27
C VAL A 55 -3.28 -5.82 5.37
N VAL A 56 -2.31 -5.67 4.47
CA VAL A 56 -2.25 -4.59 3.49
C VAL A 56 -2.46 -5.13 2.09
N LEU A 57 -3.30 -4.45 1.32
CA LEU A 57 -3.59 -4.79 -0.07
C LEU A 57 -3.09 -3.67 -0.98
N TYR A 58 -2.36 -4.05 -2.02
CA TYR A 58 -1.87 -3.15 -3.06
C TYR A 58 -2.41 -3.56 -4.43
N LEU A 59 -2.66 -2.58 -5.30
CA LEU A 59 -2.94 -2.82 -6.71
C LEU A 59 -1.77 -3.55 -7.41
N ARG A 60 -2.10 -4.44 -8.34
CA ARG A 60 -1.14 -5.08 -9.25
C ARG A 60 -1.19 -4.50 -10.67
N SER A 61 -2.28 -3.84 -11.03
CA SER A 61 -2.52 -3.28 -12.35
C SER A 61 -3.29 -1.96 -12.28
N ASP A 62 -3.20 -1.18 -13.35
CA ASP A 62 -4.05 -0.01 -13.60
C ASP A 62 -4.53 -0.07 -15.08
N PRO A 63 -5.84 -0.27 -15.34
CA PRO A 63 -6.94 -0.35 -14.37
C PRO A 63 -6.86 -1.59 -13.45
N PRO A 64 -7.41 -1.52 -12.22
CA PRO A 64 -7.43 -2.65 -11.30
C PRO A 64 -8.25 -3.83 -11.82
N ALA A 65 -7.69 -5.04 -11.72
CA ALA A 65 -8.43 -6.28 -11.93
C ALA A 65 -9.14 -6.74 -10.63
N PRO A 66 -10.37 -7.28 -10.70
CA PRO A 66 -11.06 -7.81 -9.52
C PRO A 66 -10.27 -8.93 -8.84
N ASN A 67 -10.21 -8.90 -7.50
CA ASN A 67 -9.53 -9.91 -6.66
C ASN A 67 -8.01 -10.05 -6.91
N ASP A 68 -7.38 -9.14 -7.67
CA ASP A 68 -5.96 -9.20 -7.99
C ASP A 68 -5.17 -8.14 -7.22
N PHE A 69 -4.69 -8.53 -6.04
CA PHE A 69 -3.93 -7.66 -5.15
C PHE A 69 -2.57 -8.27 -4.82
N HIS A 70 -1.59 -7.42 -4.55
CA HIS A 70 -0.40 -7.80 -3.82
C HIS A 70 -0.68 -7.66 -2.32
N TRP A 71 -0.36 -8.69 -1.55
CA TRP A 71 -0.72 -8.78 -0.14
C TRP A 71 0.54 -8.70 0.73
N GLY A 72 0.41 -8.12 1.91
CA GLY A 72 1.43 -8.13 2.95
C GLY A 72 0.80 -8.04 4.33
N TYR A 73 1.60 -8.29 5.36
CA TYR A 73 1.32 -7.82 6.71
C TYR A 73 2.03 -6.50 6.96
N TYR A 74 1.43 -5.67 7.81
CA TYR A 74 2.07 -4.53 8.42
C TYR A 74 1.80 -4.59 9.92
N PHE A 75 2.87 -4.67 10.72
CA PHE A 75 2.77 -4.62 12.17
C PHE A 75 3.23 -3.25 12.65
N HIS A 76 2.31 -2.43 13.11
CA HIS A 76 2.59 -1.06 13.57
C HIS A 76 3.10 -1.10 15.01
N THR A 77 4.38 -0.82 15.22
CA THR A 77 5.04 -0.98 16.52
C THR A 77 5.45 0.34 17.16
N HIS A 78 5.43 1.45 16.41
CA HIS A 78 5.79 2.78 16.88
C HIS A 78 4.96 3.84 16.14
N PRO A 79 4.68 5.02 16.73
CA PRO A 79 3.89 6.07 16.06
C PRO A 79 4.39 6.48 14.67
N ASP A 80 5.69 6.33 14.41
CA ASP A 80 6.33 6.70 13.14
C ASP A 80 6.50 5.52 12.16
N GLY A 81 6.06 4.32 12.51
CA GLY A 81 6.21 3.17 11.61
C GLY A 81 6.02 1.79 12.23
N GLY A 82 6.43 0.80 11.46
CA GLY A 82 6.25 -0.60 11.81
C GLY A 82 7.11 -1.49 10.96
N ILE A 83 6.77 -2.77 10.92
CA ILE A 83 7.45 -3.77 10.09
C ILE A 83 6.47 -4.26 9.04
N LYS A 84 6.88 -4.21 7.78
CA LYS A 84 6.13 -4.80 6.67
C LYS A 84 6.72 -6.17 6.36
N TYR A 85 5.84 -7.15 6.16
CA TYR A 85 6.20 -8.52 5.80
C TYR A 85 5.44 -8.93 4.55
N HIS A 86 6.12 -9.42 3.51
CA HIS A 86 5.43 -9.93 2.33
C HIS A 86 6.29 -10.89 1.53
N LEU A 87 5.64 -11.56 0.58
CA LEU A 87 6.26 -12.41 -0.41
C LEU A 87 6.16 -11.75 -1.79
N LYS A 88 7.26 -11.68 -2.55
CA LYS A 88 7.27 -11.19 -3.93
C LYS A 88 7.77 -12.26 -4.88
N SER A 89 7.30 -12.22 -6.13
CA SER A 89 7.79 -13.10 -7.18
C SER A 89 9.19 -12.69 -7.62
N LEU A 90 10.08 -13.65 -7.82
CA LEU A 90 11.42 -13.47 -8.37
C LEU A 90 11.72 -14.63 -9.34
N GLY A 91 11.77 -14.34 -10.64
CA GLY A 91 11.86 -15.36 -11.68
C GLY A 91 10.66 -16.30 -11.63
N SER A 92 10.91 -17.62 -11.55
CA SER A 92 9.87 -18.65 -11.42
C SER A 92 9.47 -18.94 -9.97
N GLY A 93 10.06 -18.25 -8.99
CA GLY A 93 9.86 -18.51 -7.57
C GLY A 93 9.40 -17.29 -6.79
N TRP A 94 9.50 -17.42 -5.48
CA TRP A 94 9.10 -16.43 -4.50
C TRP A 94 10.21 -16.17 -3.49
N ILE A 95 10.33 -14.92 -3.07
CA ILE A 95 11.27 -14.49 -2.03
C ILE A 95 10.53 -13.63 -1.01
N THR A 96 10.93 -13.77 0.25
CA THR A 96 10.42 -12.93 1.33
C THR A 96 11.12 -11.57 1.35
N GLU A 97 10.35 -10.54 1.66
CA GLU A 97 10.86 -9.20 1.88
C GLU A 97 10.19 -8.65 3.13
N HIS A 98 10.97 -8.62 4.20
CA HIS A 98 10.53 -8.18 5.52
C HIS A 98 11.42 -7.01 5.95
N GLY A 99 10.84 -5.95 6.49
CA GLY A 99 11.66 -4.84 6.95
C GLY A 99 10.88 -3.68 7.57
N PRO A 100 11.59 -2.82 8.32
CA PRO A 100 11.00 -1.64 8.91
C PRO A 100 10.53 -0.66 7.83
N THR A 101 9.41 0.01 8.08
CA THR A 101 8.90 1.06 7.21
C THR A 101 8.03 2.05 7.99
N GLY A 102 8.27 3.35 7.79
CA GLY A 102 7.34 4.44 8.11
C GLY A 102 6.57 4.94 6.88
N GLY A 103 6.54 4.12 5.82
CA GLY A 103 6.06 4.51 4.50
C GLY A 103 4.86 3.71 4.01
N VAL A 104 4.13 3.00 4.88
CA VAL A 104 3.03 2.13 4.46
C VAL A 104 1.99 2.89 3.62
N PHE A 105 1.62 4.11 4.02
CA PHE A 105 0.69 4.99 3.30
C PHE A 105 1.30 5.74 2.11
N LYS A 106 2.64 5.71 1.94
CA LYS A 106 3.34 6.43 0.86
C LYS A 106 3.31 5.69 -0.46
N SER A 107 2.92 4.41 -0.46
CA SER A 107 2.79 3.62 -1.69
C SER A 107 1.61 4.12 -2.52
N ASN A 108 1.87 4.51 -3.77
CA ASN A 108 0.83 4.87 -4.73
C ASN A 108 -0.17 3.73 -4.98
N PHE A 109 0.28 2.48 -4.84
CA PHE A 109 -0.54 1.30 -5.10
C PHE A 109 -1.32 0.81 -3.88
N LEU A 110 -1.12 1.38 -2.68
CA LEU A 110 -1.84 0.92 -1.49
C LEU A 110 -3.35 1.09 -1.72
N CYS A 111 -4.14 0.06 -1.44
CA CYS A 111 -5.61 0.15 -1.44
C CYS A 111 -6.15 0.42 -0.05
N VAL A 112 -5.71 -0.36 0.94
CA VAL A 112 -6.31 -0.41 2.28
C VAL A 112 -5.35 -1.08 3.27
N LEU A 113 -5.47 -0.70 4.55
CA LEU A 113 -5.00 -1.49 5.69
C LEU A 113 -6.22 -2.14 6.35
N VAL A 114 -6.21 -3.45 6.54
CA VAL A 114 -7.25 -4.20 7.25
C VAL A 114 -6.71 -4.60 8.62
N HIS A 115 -7.22 -3.99 9.69
CA HIS A 115 -6.84 -4.26 11.08
C HIS A 115 -7.39 -5.63 11.50
N ILE A 116 -6.54 -6.50 12.05
CA ILE A 116 -6.93 -7.88 12.40
C ILE A 116 -6.60 -8.30 13.84
N ALA A 117 -5.77 -7.53 14.55
CA ALA A 117 -5.44 -7.79 15.95
C ALA A 117 -4.74 -6.59 16.60
N THR A 118 -4.87 -6.51 17.92
CA THR A 118 -3.94 -5.80 18.80
C THR A 118 -3.02 -6.84 19.44
N VAL A 119 -1.71 -6.69 19.29
CA VAL A 119 -0.71 -7.67 19.71
C VAL A 119 -0.18 -7.27 21.08
N PRO A 120 -0.26 -8.13 22.10
CA PRO A 120 0.39 -7.86 23.38
C PRO A 120 1.91 -7.72 23.23
N GLN A 121 2.52 -6.80 23.97
CA GLN A 121 3.95 -6.48 23.85
C GLN A 121 4.85 -7.72 24.00
N GLU A 122 4.50 -8.63 24.91
CA GLU A 122 5.21 -9.89 25.15
C GLU A 122 5.19 -10.85 23.95
N LYS A 123 4.27 -10.67 23.00
CA LYS A 123 4.17 -11.49 21.78
C LYS A 123 4.84 -10.85 20.56
N HIS A 124 5.44 -9.66 20.66
CA HIS A 124 6.07 -8.99 19.52
C HIS A 124 7.16 -9.83 18.84
N LEU A 125 8.02 -10.46 19.63
CA LEU A 125 9.06 -11.35 19.11
C LEU A 125 8.44 -12.60 18.45
N GLN A 126 7.36 -13.11 19.01
CA GLN A 126 6.65 -14.26 18.46
C GLN A 126 5.99 -13.93 17.11
N VAL A 127 5.47 -12.71 16.93
CA VAL A 127 4.98 -12.24 15.62
C VAL A 127 6.09 -12.31 14.57
N ASP A 128 7.26 -11.74 14.85
CA ASP A 128 8.39 -11.74 13.89
C ASP A 128 8.85 -13.17 13.56
N GLN A 129 8.94 -14.04 14.55
CA GLN A 129 9.26 -15.46 14.38
C GLN A 129 8.23 -16.17 13.49
N ILE A 130 6.94 -15.94 13.70
CA ILE A 130 5.87 -16.54 12.90
C ILE A 130 5.93 -16.02 11.47
N MET A 131 6.07 -14.70 11.26
CA MET A 131 6.17 -14.10 9.94
C MET A 131 7.33 -14.70 9.12
N LYS A 132 8.47 -14.97 9.77
CA LYS A 132 9.67 -15.51 9.14
C LYS A 132 9.72 -17.05 9.07
N SER A 133 8.74 -17.72 9.66
CA SER A 133 8.73 -19.20 9.79
C SER A 133 8.71 -19.96 8.46
N LEU A 134 8.39 -19.27 7.36
CA LEU A 134 8.31 -19.84 6.01
C LEU A 134 9.43 -19.37 5.06
N ASP A 135 10.32 -18.48 5.46
CA ASP A 135 11.31 -17.82 4.58
C ASP A 135 12.12 -18.84 3.75
N GLY A 136 12.65 -19.87 4.40
CA GLY A 136 13.46 -20.91 3.76
C GLY A 136 12.70 -22.02 3.03
N ARG A 137 11.36 -22.01 3.03
CA ARG A 137 10.53 -23.09 2.46
C ARG A 137 9.31 -22.62 1.68
N CYS A 138 9.17 -21.32 1.45
CA CYS A 138 8.01 -20.77 0.76
C CYS A 138 7.81 -21.40 -0.63
N ASN A 139 8.89 -21.63 -1.39
CA ASN A 139 8.85 -22.27 -2.71
C ASN A 139 8.50 -23.77 -2.69
N SER A 140 8.53 -24.41 -1.52
CA SER A 140 8.10 -25.80 -1.36
C SER A 140 6.59 -25.92 -1.12
N ILE A 141 5.88 -24.80 -0.91
CA ILE A 141 4.43 -24.78 -0.71
C ILE A 141 3.75 -24.83 -2.09
N PRO A 142 2.95 -25.87 -2.40
CA PRO A 142 2.25 -25.95 -3.68
C PRO A 142 1.32 -24.77 -3.91
N GLY A 143 1.38 -24.15 -5.09
CA GLY A 143 0.53 -23.01 -5.45
C GLY A 143 0.79 -21.75 -4.63
N ILE A 144 1.97 -21.61 -4.04
CA ILE A 144 2.33 -20.43 -3.24
C ILE A 144 2.16 -19.14 -4.03
N THR A 145 1.58 -18.16 -3.36
CA THR A 145 1.43 -16.77 -3.80
C THR A 145 1.52 -15.89 -2.56
N CYS A 146 1.66 -14.56 -2.73
CA CYS A 146 1.56 -13.63 -1.59
C CYS A 146 0.28 -13.86 -0.76
N ARG A 147 -0.89 -14.05 -1.40
CA ARG A 147 -2.16 -14.35 -0.72
C ARG A 147 -2.08 -15.67 0.06
N VAL A 148 -1.62 -16.75 -0.59
CA VAL A 148 -1.51 -18.07 0.07
C VAL A 148 -0.54 -18.00 1.25
N TRP A 149 0.56 -17.25 1.12
CA TRP A 149 1.50 -16.99 2.22
C TRP A 149 0.81 -16.28 3.39
N ILE A 150 0.03 -15.22 3.14
CA ILE A 150 -0.76 -14.54 4.19
C ILE A 150 -1.65 -15.54 4.94
N MET A 151 -2.41 -16.39 4.22
CA MET A 151 -3.32 -17.33 4.89
C MET A 151 -2.58 -18.39 5.71
N ASN A 152 -1.41 -18.85 5.25
CA ASN A 152 -0.58 -19.78 6.03
C ASN A 152 -0.01 -19.14 7.30
N ILE A 153 0.39 -17.87 7.23
CA ILE A 153 0.88 -17.11 8.39
C ILE A 153 -0.28 -16.79 9.34
N LEU A 154 -1.47 -16.43 8.83
CA LEU A 154 -2.67 -16.21 9.62
C LEU A 154 -3.02 -17.44 10.47
N GLN A 155 -2.99 -18.62 9.87
CA GLN A 155 -3.21 -19.88 10.59
C GLN A 155 -2.25 -20.03 11.79
N LYS A 156 -0.96 -19.73 11.59
CA LYS A 156 0.04 -19.77 12.68
C LYS A 156 -0.22 -18.71 13.75
N LEU A 157 -0.64 -17.51 13.37
CA LEU A 157 -0.98 -16.45 14.31
C LEU A 157 -2.19 -16.84 15.17
N ILE A 158 -3.19 -17.53 14.59
CA ILE A 158 -4.35 -18.07 15.30
C ILE A 158 -3.91 -19.18 16.26
N GLU A 159 -3.12 -20.15 15.80
CA GLU A 159 -2.60 -21.25 16.62
C GLU A 159 -1.79 -20.78 17.84
N ASN A 160 -1.15 -19.61 17.75
CA ASN A 160 -0.38 -19.00 18.83
C ASN A 160 -1.18 -17.96 19.64
N GLY A 161 -2.49 -17.84 19.38
CA GLY A 161 -3.40 -16.92 20.06
C GLY A 161 -2.99 -15.45 19.94
N ILE A 162 -2.37 -15.07 18.82
CA ILE A 162 -2.04 -13.67 18.51
C ILE A 162 -3.20 -13.02 17.76
N VAL A 163 -3.85 -13.78 16.87
CA VAL A 163 -5.02 -13.33 16.12
C VAL A 163 -6.20 -14.23 16.47
N GLN A 164 -7.35 -13.63 16.76
CA GLN A 164 -8.61 -14.36 16.89
C GLN A 164 -9.39 -14.20 15.60
N CYS A 165 -9.34 -15.19 14.70
CA CYS A 165 -10.10 -15.14 13.46
C CYS A 165 -10.73 -16.51 13.20
N PRO A 166 -12.06 -16.66 13.37
CA PRO A 166 -12.73 -17.96 13.38
C PRO A 166 -12.74 -18.64 12.01
N SER A 167 -12.61 -17.89 10.91
CA SER A 167 -12.62 -18.42 9.56
C SER A 167 -11.62 -17.69 8.65
N ILE A 168 -10.53 -18.37 8.30
CA ILE A 168 -9.54 -17.87 7.33
C ILE A 168 -10.18 -17.68 5.95
N ALA A 169 -11.11 -18.56 5.57
CA ALA A 169 -11.80 -18.47 4.28
C ALA A 169 -12.69 -17.23 4.19
N GLU A 170 -13.48 -16.93 5.23
CA GLU A 170 -14.30 -15.73 5.28
C GLU A 170 -13.44 -14.46 5.35
N PHE A 171 -12.35 -14.49 6.12
CA PHE A 171 -11.42 -13.37 6.17
C PHE A 171 -10.77 -13.07 4.81
N GLN A 172 -10.37 -14.11 4.06
CA GLN A 172 -9.86 -13.94 2.70
C GLN A 172 -10.92 -13.30 1.79
N GLN A 173 -12.17 -13.77 1.88
CA GLN A 173 -13.28 -13.23 1.10
C GLN A 173 -13.62 -11.77 1.49
N GLU A 174 -13.53 -11.43 2.77
CA GLU A 174 -13.65 -10.06 3.26
C GLU A 174 -12.56 -9.17 2.64
N CYS A 175 -11.30 -9.61 2.67
CA CYS A 175 -10.20 -8.85 2.09
C CYS A 175 -10.38 -8.62 0.58
N PHE A 176 -10.85 -9.61 -0.18
CA PHE A 176 -11.21 -9.41 -1.59
C PHE A 176 -12.31 -8.37 -1.78
N THR A 177 -13.37 -8.45 -0.98
CA THR A 177 -14.50 -7.52 -1.03
C THR A 177 -14.05 -6.10 -0.75
N ILE A 178 -13.30 -5.90 0.34
CA ILE A 178 -12.73 -4.62 0.73
C ILE A 178 -11.77 -4.10 -0.36
N GLY A 179 -10.85 -4.94 -0.84
CA GLY A 179 -9.90 -4.56 -1.88
C GLY A 179 -10.60 -4.06 -3.14
N ASN A 180 -11.60 -4.79 -3.62
CA ASN A 180 -12.37 -4.40 -4.81
C ASN A 180 -13.14 -3.09 -4.62
N GLN A 181 -13.70 -2.86 -3.43
CA GLN A 181 -14.42 -1.61 -3.12
C GLN A 181 -13.48 -0.39 -3.13
N ASN A 182 -12.20 -0.57 -2.81
CA ASN A 182 -11.23 0.52 -2.67
C ASN A 182 -10.27 0.66 -3.87
N SER A 183 -10.25 -0.30 -4.80
CA SER A 183 -9.27 -0.36 -5.88
C SER A 183 -9.33 0.83 -6.84
N LYS A 184 -10.54 1.30 -7.20
CA LYS A 184 -10.73 2.49 -8.05
C LYS A 184 -10.19 3.76 -7.40
N ASN A 185 -10.45 3.96 -6.11
CA ASN A 185 -9.93 5.10 -5.36
C ASN A 185 -8.40 5.06 -5.24
N ALA A 186 -7.84 3.85 -5.10
CA ALA A 186 -6.40 3.66 -5.10
C ALA A 186 -5.75 4.01 -6.45
N SER A 187 -6.34 3.56 -7.56
CA SER A 187 -5.89 3.88 -8.94
C SER A 187 -5.97 5.39 -9.22
N ALA A 188 -7.04 6.07 -8.77
CA ALA A 188 -7.18 7.52 -8.84
C ALA A 188 -6.26 8.30 -7.86
N ASN A 189 -5.49 7.58 -7.04
CA ASN A 189 -4.63 8.12 -6.00
C ASN A 189 -5.35 9.02 -4.97
N ASN A 190 -6.57 8.67 -4.56
CA ASN A 190 -7.31 9.37 -3.51
C ASN A 190 -6.73 9.10 -2.11
N GLN A 191 -6.23 10.14 -1.44
CA GLN A 191 -5.54 10.03 -0.15
C GLN A 191 -6.39 10.60 1.00
N PRO A 192 -6.22 10.13 2.26
CA PRO A 192 -5.42 8.97 2.63
C PRO A 192 -6.09 7.66 2.20
N ARG A 193 -5.32 6.57 2.14
CA ARG A 193 -5.91 5.23 1.95
C ARG A 193 -6.64 4.79 3.23
N PRO A 194 -7.79 4.12 3.13
CA PRO A 194 -8.58 3.75 4.29
C PRO A 194 -7.89 2.70 5.17
N VAL A 195 -8.25 2.75 6.45
CA VAL A 195 -7.99 1.71 7.45
C VAL A 195 -9.33 1.13 7.84
N ILE A 196 -9.49 -0.19 7.75
CA ILE A 196 -10.76 -0.88 8.01
C ILE A 196 -10.53 -1.95 9.05
N ILE A 197 -11.40 -2.01 10.05
CA ILE A 197 -11.39 -3.10 11.03
C ILE A 197 -12.06 -4.32 10.41
N SER A 198 -11.38 -5.47 10.45
CA SER A 198 -11.97 -6.74 10.00
C SER A 198 -13.24 -7.04 10.80
N ARG A 199 -14.29 -7.50 10.14
CA ARG A 199 -15.50 -7.98 10.82
C ARG A 199 -15.44 -9.47 11.12
N VAL A 200 -14.50 -10.18 10.49
CA VAL A 200 -14.29 -11.61 10.70
C VAL A 200 -13.37 -11.83 11.89
N CYS A 201 -12.26 -11.11 11.98
CA CYS A 201 -11.34 -11.25 13.12
C CYS A 201 -11.81 -10.40 14.32
N ILE A 202 -11.65 -10.94 15.52
CA ILE A 202 -11.98 -10.29 16.80
C ILE A 202 -10.72 -9.56 17.28
N ILE A 203 -10.85 -8.27 17.57
CA ILE A 203 -9.74 -7.38 17.97
C ILE A 203 -9.86 -7.01 19.45
#